data_AF-A0A1H6TK82-F1
#
_entry.id   AF-A0A1H6TK82-F1
#
_cell.length_a   1.000
_cell.length_b   1.000
_cell.length_c   1.000
_cell.angle_alpha   90.00
_cell.angle_beta   90.00
_cell.angle_gamma   90.00
#
_symmetry.space_group_name_H-M   'P 1'
#
loop_
_entity.id
_entity.type
_entity.pdbx_description
1 polymer ?
#
loop_
_entity_poly.entity_id
_entity_poly.type
_entity_poly.pdbx_seq_one_letter_code
_entity_poly.pdbx_strand_id
1 'polypeptide(L)'
;MFNIIGLPKLNKLSPTLYSTLLKIVEESGELARATLTFLPYERLRPDEISELAAARESLAEVNGELLDVAQTCVTMLFVMEENYAIVIDDLIERHLNKLKVKKYAFRQDQVYKLYTENNYKYMSLPKLLLPEVTLLRTVCKIQEEVGELTQYLGKRAGASGEKHVIANKEVLVGSAGELLDIAQCCFTMMYILAEKYDVDIENLIQVHIAKLKVRGYFV
;
A
#
# COMPACT_ATOMS: atom_id res chain seq x y z
N MET A 1 -5.79 11.33 -18.24
CA MET A 1 -5.77 9.86 -18.13
C MET A 1 -4.68 9.53 -17.14
N PHE A 2 -4.98 8.96 -15.97
CA PHE A 2 -3.92 8.68 -15.00
C PHE A 2 -3.04 7.54 -15.48
N ASN A 3 -1.73 7.73 -15.35
CA ASN A 3 -0.78 6.63 -15.41
C ASN A 3 -1.06 5.70 -14.23
N ILE A 4 -0.98 4.39 -14.49
CA ILE A 4 -1.15 3.37 -13.47
C ILE A 4 0.02 3.52 -12.47
N ILE A 5 -0.29 3.65 -11.19
CA ILE A 5 0.73 3.62 -10.13
C ILE A 5 1.40 2.24 -10.18
N GLY A 6 2.72 2.24 -10.35
CA GLY A 6 3.56 1.04 -10.34
C GLY A 6 4.67 1.19 -9.32
N LEU A 7 4.72 0.31 -8.32
CA LEU A 7 5.79 0.32 -7.31
C LEU A 7 6.82 -0.78 -7.59
N PRO A 8 8.13 -0.47 -7.57
CA PRO A 8 9.16 -1.41 -7.94
C PRO A 8 9.51 -2.40 -6.82
N LYS A 9 10.11 -3.53 -7.18
CA LYS A 9 10.80 -4.41 -6.23
C LYS A 9 12.08 -3.76 -5.69
N LEU A 10 12.30 -3.79 -4.38
CA LEU A 10 13.53 -3.32 -3.73
C LEU A 10 14.58 -4.46 -3.67
N ASN A 11 15.51 -4.47 -4.62
CA ASN A 11 16.48 -5.56 -4.83
C ASN A 11 17.61 -5.65 -3.80
N LYS A 12 17.70 -4.73 -2.85
CA LYS A 12 18.75 -4.70 -1.81
C LYS A 12 18.24 -4.98 -0.41
N LEU A 13 16.97 -5.36 -0.28
CA LEU A 13 16.36 -5.73 0.99
C LEU A 13 16.16 -7.25 1.06
N SER A 14 16.34 -7.79 2.26
CA SER A 14 16.00 -9.18 2.60
C SER A 14 15.03 -9.21 3.79
N PRO A 15 13.83 -8.62 3.66
CA PRO A 15 12.90 -8.54 4.76
C PRO A 15 12.33 -9.93 5.10
N THR A 16 11.94 -10.09 6.36
CA THR A 16 11.11 -11.19 6.84
C THR A 16 9.69 -10.70 7.06
N LEU A 17 8.72 -11.61 7.22
CA LEU A 17 7.35 -11.22 7.58
C LEU A 17 7.29 -10.42 8.91
N TYR A 18 8.12 -10.78 9.90
CA TYR A 18 8.18 -10.06 11.17
C TYR A 18 8.78 -8.67 11.04
N SER A 19 9.91 -8.53 10.33
CA SER A 19 10.50 -7.20 10.10
C SER A 19 9.62 -6.32 9.23
N THR A 20 8.88 -6.93 8.29
CA THR A 20 7.88 -6.23 7.48
C THR A 20 6.73 -5.74 8.34
N LEU A 21 6.20 -6.57 9.25
CA LEU A 21 5.16 -6.14 10.18
C LEU A 21 5.62 -4.93 11.01
N LEU A 22 6.82 -4.98 11.59
CA LEU A 22 7.37 -3.86 12.35
C LEU A 22 7.48 -2.58 11.49
N LYS A 23 7.94 -2.72 10.25
CA LYS A 23 8.08 -1.59 9.33
C LYS A 23 6.72 -1.01 8.91
N ILE A 24 5.71 -1.85 8.65
CA ILE A 24 4.36 -1.38 8.34
C ILE A 24 3.74 -0.66 9.55
N VAL A 25 3.97 -1.14 10.78
CA VAL A 25 3.50 -0.46 12.00
C VAL A 25 4.14 0.94 12.13
N GLU A 26 5.44 1.05 11.86
CA GLU A 26 6.15 2.33 11.82
C GLU A 26 5.56 3.29 10.76
N GLU A 27 5.52 2.85 9.50
CA GLU A 27 5.08 3.68 8.36
C GLU A 27 3.58 4.02 8.43
N SER A 28 2.74 3.11 8.94
CA SER A 28 1.32 3.42 9.17
C SER A 28 1.12 4.45 10.29
N GLY A 29 2.00 4.46 11.29
CA GLY A 29 2.04 5.50 12.31
C GLY A 29 2.48 6.85 11.76
N GLU A 30 3.50 6.87 10.88
CA GLU A 30 3.95 8.07 10.16
C GLU A 30 2.84 8.62 9.26
N LEU A 31 2.14 7.77 8.51
CA LEU A 31 0.97 8.13 7.72
C LEU A 31 -0.17 8.70 8.59
N ALA A 32 -0.44 8.10 9.75
CA ALA A 32 -1.46 8.60 10.66
C ALA A 32 -1.11 10.02 11.15
N ARG A 33 0.16 10.25 11.52
CA ARG A 33 0.66 11.57 11.93
C ARG A 33 0.54 12.59 10.78
N ALA A 34 1.02 12.26 9.58
CA ALA A 34 0.94 13.13 8.41
C ALA A 34 -0.52 13.48 8.08
N THR A 35 -1.42 12.49 8.17
CA THR A 35 -2.85 12.67 7.98
C THR A 35 -3.43 13.66 8.98
N LEU A 36 -3.11 13.50 10.27
CA LEU A 36 -3.57 14.42 11.32
C LEU A 36 -3.09 15.85 11.09
N THR A 37 -1.84 16.03 10.64
CA THR A 37 -1.31 17.34 10.24
C THR A 37 -2.08 17.95 9.06
N PHE A 38 -2.53 17.12 8.11
CA PHE A 38 -3.25 17.57 6.92
C PHE A 38 -4.76 17.82 7.15
N LEU A 39 -5.37 17.20 8.16
CA LEU A 39 -6.82 17.30 8.43
C LEU A 39 -7.40 18.73 8.42
N PRO A 40 -6.74 19.76 8.99
CA PRO A 40 -7.24 21.14 8.93
C PRO A 40 -7.43 21.67 7.51
N TYR A 41 -6.70 21.12 6.54
CA TYR A 41 -6.70 21.53 5.13
C TYR A 41 -7.57 20.64 4.23
N GLU A 42 -8.12 19.52 4.72
CA GLU A 42 -8.84 18.52 3.91
C GLU A 42 -10.06 19.10 3.16
N ARG A 43 -10.62 20.22 3.64
CA ARG A 43 -11.79 20.88 3.05
C ARG A 43 -11.43 21.98 2.05
N LEU A 44 -10.15 22.33 1.93
CA LEU A 44 -9.69 23.34 0.97
C LEU A 44 -9.80 22.80 -0.45
N ARG A 45 -10.04 23.72 -1.39
CA ARG A 45 -10.03 23.43 -2.83
C ARG A 45 -8.59 23.32 -3.35
N PRO A 46 -8.36 22.73 -4.53
CA PRO A 46 -7.01 22.57 -5.11
C PRO A 46 -6.20 23.86 -5.21
N ASP A 47 -6.85 24.95 -5.62
CA ASP A 47 -6.26 26.28 -5.74
C ASP A 47 -5.82 26.81 -4.36
N GLU A 48 -6.63 26.61 -3.33
CA GLU A 48 -6.31 27.02 -1.96
C GLU A 48 -5.15 26.20 -1.36
N ILE A 49 -5.07 24.90 -1.65
CA ILE A 49 -3.94 24.05 -1.24
C ILE A 49 -2.65 24.53 -1.90
N SER A 50 -2.70 24.90 -3.18
CA SER A 50 -1.53 25.31 -3.96
C SER A 50 -0.93 26.64 -3.49
N GLU A 51 -1.77 27.58 -3.06
CA GLU A 51 -1.36 28.88 -2.52
C GLU A 51 -0.86 28.79 -1.07
N LEU A 52 -1.32 27.82 -0.28
CA LEU A 52 -0.94 27.66 1.12
C LEU A 52 0.21 26.66 1.28
N ALA A 53 1.44 27.18 1.45
CA ALA A 53 2.66 26.39 1.59
C ALA A 53 2.55 25.24 2.62
N ALA A 54 2.00 25.53 3.81
CA ALA A 54 1.81 24.53 4.87
C ALA A 54 0.87 23.37 4.46
N ALA A 55 -0.18 23.67 3.70
CA ALA A 55 -1.12 22.66 3.23
C ALA A 55 -0.50 21.80 2.13
N ARG A 56 0.23 22.44 1.20
CA ARG A 56 0.98 21.73 0.15
C ARG A 56 2.05 20.80 0.72
N GLU A 57 2.82 21.27 1.69
CA GLU A 57 3.83 20.45 2.37
C GLU A 57 3.21 19.27 3.11
N SER A 58 2.13 19.52 3.85
CA SER A 58 1.42 18.46 4.58
C SER A 58 0.76 17.44 3.63
N LEU A 59 0.23 17.86 2.48
CA LEU A 59 -0.27 16.96 1.45
C LEU A 59 0.85 16.12 0.83
N ALA A 60 2.01 16.73 0.57
CA ALA A 60 3.17 16.02 0.06
C ALA A 60 3.68 14.96 1.07
N GLU A 61 3.66 15.28 2.36
CA GLU A 61 3.98 14.34 3.44
C GLU A 61 3.01 13.14 3.42
N VAL A 62 1.68 13.39 3.41
CA VAL A 62 0.67 12.31 3.33
C VAL A 62 0.90 11.39 2.13
N ASN A 63 1.14 11.96 0.94
CA ASN A 63 1.39 11.14 -0.25
C ASN A 63 2.70 10.35 -0.16
N GLY A 64 3.74 10.92 0.44
CA GLY A 64 5.00 10.24 0.71
C GLY A 64 4.83 9.04 1.63
N GLU A 65 4.06 9.20 2.71
CA GLU A 65 3.80 8.11 3.66
C GLU A 65 2.88 7.03 3.10
N LEU A 66 1.89 7.39 2.27
CA LEU A 66 1.07 6.41 1.54
C LEU A 66 1.94 5.52 0.64
N LEU A 67 2.93 6.12 -0.03
CA LEU A 67 3.89 5.39 -0.86
C LEU A 67 4.80 4.49 -0.02
N ASP A 68 5.29 4.95 1.12
CA ASP A 68 6.17 4.14 1.98
C ASP A 68 5.44 2.89 2.48
N VAL A 69 4.23 3.04 3.03
CA VAL A 69 3.38 1.90 3.46
C VAL A 69 3.11 0.93 2.30
N ALA A 70 2.75 1.45 1.12
CA ALA A 70 2.49 0.65 -0.06
C ALA A 70 3.74 -0.10 -0.53
N GLN A 71 4.88 0.58 -0.55
CA GLN A 71 6.16 0.05 -1.00
C GLN A 71 6.65 -1.08 -0.10
N THR A 72 6.47 -0.97 1.22
CA THR A 72 6.80 -2.05 2.15
C THR A 72 5.96 -3.30 1.88
N CYS A 73 4.67 -3.13 1.62
CA CYS A 73 3.78 -4.25 1.26
C CYS A 73 4.19 -4.91 -0.07
N VAL A 74 4.39 -4.11 -1.12
CA VAL A 74 4.79 -4.59 -2.45
C VAL A 74 6.14 -5.31 -2.40
N THR A 75 7.10 -4.79 -1.63
CA THR A 75 8.42 -5.41 -1.47
C THR A 75 8.30 -6.80 -0.85
N MET A 76 7.53 -6.93 0.23
CA MET A 76 7.36 -8.22 0.88
C MET A 76 6.61 -9.22 -0.01
N LEU A 77 5.61 -8.77 -0.78
CA LEU A 77 4.93 -9.64 -1.75
C LEU A 77 5.92 -10.26 -2.74
N PHE A 78 6.83 -9.47 -3.32
CA PHE A 78 7.88 -10.00 -4.20
C PHE A 78 8.83 -10.97 -3.51
N VAL A 79 9.16 -10.72 -2.25
CA VAL A 79 9.98 -11.65 -1.44
C VAL A 79 9.23 -12.96 -1.19
N MET A 80 7.91 -12.91 -0.99
CA MET A 80 7.05 -14.09 -0.84
C MET A 80 7.02 -14.94 -2.12
N GLU A 81 6.99 -14.30 -3.28
CA GLU A 81 7.07 -15.01 -4.56
C GLU A 81 8.38 -15.76 -4.73
N GLU A 82 9.49 -15.10 -4.45
CA GLU A 82 10.83 -15.65 -4.72
C GLU A 82 11.24 -16.72 -3.70
N ASN A 83 10.92 -16.51 -2.42
CA ASN A 83 11.47 -17.33 -1.34
C ASN A 83 10.45 -18.29 -0.72
N TYR A 84 9.15 -18.09 -0.99
CA TYR A 84 8.08 -18.86 -0.33
C TYR A 84 7.12 -19.52 -1.34
N ALA A 85 7.45 -19.52 -2.63
CA ALA A 85 6.68 -20.12 -3.72
C ALA A 85 5.22 -19.63 -3.76
N ILE A 86 5.00 -18.36 -3.39
CA ILE A 86 3.71 -17.71 -3.47
C ILE A 86 3.51 -17.16 -4.88
N VAL A 87 2.48 -17.62 -5.59
CA VAL A 87 2.15 -17.09 -6.92
C VAL A 87 1.37 -15.79 -6.74
N ILE A 88 2.01 -14.64 -7.02
CA ILE A 88 1.38 -13.33 -6.82
C ILE A 88 0.25 -13.09 -7.84
N ASP A 89 0.38 -13.55 -9.09
CA ASP A 89 -0.68 -13.39 -10.08
C ASP A 89 -2.01 -14.02 -9.58
N ASP A 90 -1.95 -15.23 -9.02
CA ASP A 90 -3.10 -15.89 -8.39
C ASP A 90 -3.63 -15.13 -7.17
N LEU A 91 -2.74 -14.44 -6.42
CA LEU A 91 -3.15 -13.60 -5.29
C LEU A 91 -3.88 -12.34 -5.76
N ILE A 92 -3.36 -11.67 -6.80
CA ILE A 92 -4.00 -10.49 -7.40
C ILE A 92 -5.36 -10.89 -7.95
N GLU A 93 -5.47 -12.00 -8.68
CA GLU A 93 -6.77 -12.47 -9.19
C GLU A 93 -7.77 -12.73 -8.07
N ARG A 94 -7.35 -13.44 -7.01
CA ARG A 94 -8.18 -13.67 -5.82
C ARG A 94 -8.59 -12.37 -5.13
N HIS A 95 -7.67 -11.41 -5.02
CA HIS A 95 -7.93 -10.10 -4.43
C HIS A 95 -8.96 -9.32 -5.27
N LEU A 96 -8.80 -9.26 -6.59
CA LEU A 96 -9.76 -8.61 -7.50
C LEU A 96 -11.15 -9.27 -7.44
N ASN A 97 -11.21 -10.61 -7.35
CA ASN A 97 -12.46 -11.34 -7.19
C ASN A 97 -13.12 -11.03 -5.84
N LYS A 98 -12.34 -10.97 -4.75
CA LYS A 98 -12.83 -10.53 -3.43
C LYS A 98 -13.42 -9.12 -3.50
N LEU A 99 -12.77 -8.18 -4.19
CA LEU A 99 -13.27 -6.82 -4.36
C LEU A 99 -14.63 -6.80 -5.11
N LYS A 100 -14.77 -7.59 -6.18
CA LYS A 100 -16.04 -7.74 -6.92
C LYS A 100 -17.15 -8.30 -6.02
N VAL A 101 -16.86 -9.32 -5.21
CA VAL A 101 -17.83 -9.92 -4.26
C VAL A 101 -18.26 -8.90 -3.20
N LYS A 102 -17.32 -8.10 -2.69
CA LYS A 102 -17.59 -6.97 -1.78
C LYS A 102 -18.30 -5.78 -2.46
N LYS A 103 -18.60 -5.88 -3.77
CA LYS A 103 -19.28 -4.86 -4.59
C LYS A 103 -18.50 -3.55 -4.73
N TYR A 104 -17.18 -3.60 -4.61
CA TYR A 104 -16.35 -2.45 -4.97
C TYR A 104 -16.36 -2.24 -6.48
N ALA A 105 -16.63 -1.01 -6.90
CA ALA A 105 -16.57 -0.62 -8.31
C ALA A 105 -15.14 -0.16 -8.65
N PHE A 106 -14.59 -0.71 -9.74
CA PHE A 106 -13.31 -0.30 -10.30
C PHE A 106 -13.29 -0.63 -11.80
N ARG A 107 -12.42 0.05 -12.54
CA ARG A 107 -12.29 -0.09 -13.99
C ARG A 107 -11.90 -1.53 -14.36
N GLN A 108 -12.69 -2.20 -15.19
CA GLN A 108 -12.41 -3.57 -15.63
C GLN A 108 -11.59 -3.60 -16.93
N ASP A 109 -11.46 -2.46 -17.60
CA ASP A 109 -10.74 -2.30 -18.88
C ASP A 109 -9.23 -2.08 -18.70
N GLN A 110 -8.76 -1.98 -17.45
CA GLN A 110 -7.35 -1.88 -17.11
C GLN A 110 -6.80 -3.23 -16.65
N VAL A 111 -5.57 -3.54 -17.05
CA VAL A 111 -4.88 -4.75 -16.61
C VAL A 111 -4.14 -4.44 -15.30
N TYR A 112 -4.65 -4.94 -14.19
CA TYR A 112 -3.96 -4.92 -12.89
C TYR A 112 -3.12 -6.18 -12.78
N LYS A 113 -1.81 -6.00 -12.75
CA LYS A 113 -0.87 -7.12 -12.85
C LYS A 113 0.47 -6.78 -12.25
N LEU A 114 1.24 -7.84 -12.06
CA LEU A 114 2.68 -7.73 -12.09
C LEU A 114 3.17 -7.48 -13.52
N TYR A 115 4.15 -6.61 -13.67
CA TYR A 115 4.84 -6.44 -14.93
C TYR A 115 6.31 -6.17 -14.70
N THR A 116 7.14 -6.56 -15.67
CA THR A 116 8.56 -6.26 -15.66
C THR A 116 8.82 -5.17 -16.67
N GLU A 117 9.44 -4.08 -16.23
CA GLU A 117 9.87 -2.99 -17.09
C GLU A 117 11.32 -2.63 -16.73
N ASN A 118 12.19 -2.49 -17.74
CA ASN A 118 13.61 -2.17 -17.55
C ASN A 118 14.35 -3.08 -16.55
N ASN A 119 14.03 -4.38 -16.53
CA ASN A 119 14.54 -5.41 -15.59
C ASN A 119 14.04 -5.27 -14.13
N TYR A 120 13.04 -4.43 -13.87
CA TYR A 120 12.44 -4.29 -12.54
C TYR A 120 11.00 -4.81 -12.55
N LYS A 121 10.64 -5.55 -11.50
CA LYS A 121 9.25 -5.95 -11.28
C LYS A 121 8.48 -4.78 -10.66
N TYR A 122 7.29 -4.54 -11.18
CA TYR A 122 6.35 -3.54 -10.71
C TYR A 122 5.01 -4.19 -10.39
N MET A 123 4.32 -3.64 -9.39
CA MET A 123 2.95 -4.01 -9.04
C MET A 123 2.01 -2.84 -9.27
N SER A 124 0.86 -3.12 -9.89
CA SER A 124 -0.23 -2.18 -10.11
C SER A 124 -1.55 -2.69 -9.54
N LEU A 125 -2.30 -1.79 -8.88
CA LEU A 125 -3.59 -2.09 -8.28
C LEU A 125 -4.66 -1.07 -8.73
N PRO A 126 -5.96 -1.47 -8.76
CA PRO A 126 -7.05 -0.60 -9.18
C PRO A 126 -7.23 0.63 -8.30
N LYS A 127 -7.76 1.69 -8.90
CA LYS A 127 -8.51 2.70 -8.15
C LYS A 127 -9.91 2.17 -7.86
N LEU A 128 -10.28 2.05 -6.58
CA LEU A 128 -11.67 1.80 -6.20
C LEU A 128 -12.48 3.10 -6.22
N LEU A 129 -13.72 3.04 -6.72
CA LEU A 129 -14.65 4.16 -6.70
C LEU A 129 -15.36 4.20 -5.34
N LEU A 130 -14.87 5.08 -4.47
CA LEU A 130 -15.33 5.24 -3.09
C LEU A 130 -15.72 6.70 -2.84
N PRO A 131 -16.96 7.13 -3.11
CA PRO A 131 -17.34 8.54 -3.03
C PRO A 131 -17.23 9.14 -1.62
N GLU A 132 -17.38 8.32 -0.59
CA GLU A 132 -17.45 8.76 0.83
C GLU A 132 -16.19 8.39 1.65
N VAL A 133 -15.10 7.99 0.98
CA VAL A 133 -13.85 7.67 1.70
C VAL A 133 -13.09 8.95 2.01
N THR A 134 -12.54 9.01 3.22
CA THR A 134 -11.70 10.11 3.69
C THR A 134 -10.32 9.58 4.03
N LEU A 135 -9.33 10.46 4.18
CA LEU A 135 -7.99 10.07 4.60
C LEU A 135 -8.01 9.33 5.94
N LEU A 136 -8.76 9.87 6.91
CA LEU A 136 -8.89 9.25 8.23
C LEU A 136 -9.50 7.84 8.15
N ARG A 137 -10.52 7.63 7.31
CA ARG A 137 -11.09 6.28 7.10
C ARG A 137 -10.10 5.32 6.47
N THR A 138 -9.28 5.79 5.52
CA THR A 138 -8.23 4.97 4.93
C THR A 138 -7.16 4.59 5.95
N VAL A 139 -6.72 5.53 6.80
CA VAL A 139 -5.77 5.22 7.90
C VAL A 139 -6.35 4.17 8.84
N CYS A 140 -7.61 4.32 9.26
CA CYS A 140 -8.27 3.32 10.10
C CYS A 140 -8.34 1.95 9.41
N LYS A 141 -8.65 1.90 8.12
CA LYS A 141 -8.72 0.64 7.38
C LYS A 141 -7.35 -0.02 7.22
N ILE A 142 -6.29 0.76 6.93
CA ILE A 142 -4.91 0.25 6.93
C ILE A 142 -4.57 -0.37 8.29
N GLN A 143 -4.92 0.31 9.40
CA GLN A 143 -4.65 -0.21 10.75
C GLN A 143 -5.42 -1.51 11.06
N GLU A 144 -6.63 -1.65 10.53
CA GLU A 144 -7.42 -2.90 10.60
C GLU A 144 -6.69 -4.05 9.89
N GLU A 145 -6.27 -3.85 8.63
CA GLU A 145 -5.58 -4.90 7.87
C GLU A 145 -4.19 -5.25 8.47
N VAL A 146 -3.50 -4.28 9.08
CA VAL A 146 -2.28 -4.54 9.86
C VAL A 146 -2.56 -5.44 11.06
N GLY A 147 -3.72 -5.26 11.70
CA GLY A 147 -4.21 -6.15 12.76
C GLY A 147 -4.47 -7.57 12.25
N GLU A 148 -5.11 -7.71 11.08
CA GLU A 148 -5.34 -9.01 10.44
C GLU A 148 -4.02 -9.70 10.06
N LEU A 149 -3.05 -8.96 9.50
CA LEU A 149 -1.70 -9.47 9.24
C LEU A 149 -1.04 -9.98 10.53
N THR A 150 -1.16 -9.21 11.62
CA THR A 150 -0.64 -9.59 12.93
C THR A 150 -1.30 -10.88 13.43
N GLN A 151 -2.60 -11.06 13.18
CA GLN A 151 -3.32 -12.27 13.56
C GLN A 151 -2.77 -13.52 12.86
N TYR A 152 -2.50 -13.46 11.54
CA TYR A 152 -1.89 -14.59 10.82
C TYR A 152 -0.50 -14.93 11.35
N LEU A 153 0.31 -13.92 11.69
CA LEU A 153 1.66 -14.11 12.23
C LEU A 153 1.64 -14.58 13.69
N GLY A 154 0.64 -14.15 14.48
CA GLY A 154 0.45 -14.46 15.89
C GLY A 154 -0.14 -15.85 16.14
N LYS A 155 -1.12 -16.29 15.34
CA LYS A 155 -1.74 -17.63 15.44
C LYS A 155 -0.72 -18.76 15.33
N ARG A 156 0.37 -18.56 14.57
CA ARG A 156 1.48 -19.52 14.48
C ARG A 156 2.32 -19.58 15.76
N ALA A 157 2.41 -18.48 16.50
CA ALA A 157 3.27 -18.37 17.68
C ALA A 157 2.64 -18.93 18.96
N GLY A 158 1.33 -19.26 18.96
CA GLY A 158 0.62 -19.67 20.17
C GLY A 158 0.69 -18.61 21.30
N ALA A 159 1.01 -17.36 20.94
CA ALA A 159 1.45 -16.32 21.87
C ALA A 159 0.38 -15.89 22.87
N SER A 160 -0.89 -16.23 22.63
CA SER A 160 -2.02 -15.99 23.54
C SER A 160 -2.69 -17.27 24.04
N GLY A 161 -1.99 -18.41 24.01
CA GLY A 161 -2.52 -19.71 24.48
C GLY A 161 -3.52 -20.37 23.51
N GLU A 162 -3.55 -19.90 22.26
CA GLU A 162 -4.41 -20.42 21.21
C GLU A 162 -3.98 -21.85 20.82
N LYS A 163 -4.90 -22.82 20.91
CA LYS A 163 -4.63 -24.23 20.56
C LYS A 163 -4.58 -24.47 19.05
N HIS A 164 -5.06 -23.52 18.26
CA HIS A 164 -5.28 -23.69 16.83
C HIS A 164 -4.07 -23.22 16.02
N VAL A 165 -3.14 -24.13 15.77
CA VAL A 165 -2.02 -23.88 14.85
C VAL A 165 -2.54 -23.96 13.42
N ILE A 166 -2.60 -22.83 12.72
CA ILE A 166 -2.87 -22.80 11.27
C ILE A 166 -1.64 -23.26 10.49
N ALA A 167 -1.86 -23.88 9.32
CA ALA A 167 -0.76 -24.42 8.52
C ALA A 167 0.17 -23.31 8.02
N ASN A 168 1.47 -23.58 7.89
CA ASN A 168 2.43 -22.56 7.43
C ASN A 168 2.06 -21.96 6.06
N LYS A 169 1.53 -22.77 5.15
CA LYS A 169 1.03 -22.29 3.85
C LYS A 169 -0.15 -21.33 4.00
N GLU A 170 -1.04 -21.58 4.94
CA GLU A 170 -2.19 -20.73 5.24
C GLU A 170 -1.76 -19.40 5.84
N VAL A 171 -0.77 -19.40 6.75
CA VAL A 171 -0.14 -18.18 7.27
C VAL A 171 0.42 -17.34 6.12
N LEU A 172 1.22 -17.94 5.25
CA LEU A 172 1.86 -17.23 4.13
C LEU A 172 0.80 -16.65 3.17
N VAL A 173 -0.19 -17.45 2.77
CA VAL A 173 -1.23 -16.99 1.85
C VAL A 173 -2.11 -15.91 2.49
N GLY A 174 -2.46 -16.06 3.77
CA GLY A 174 -3.20 -15.06 4.53
C GLY A 174 -2.43 -13.75 4.65
N SER A 175 -1.18 -13.81 5.12
CA SER A 175 -0.30 -12.63 5.20
C SER A 175 -0.14 -11.91 3.86
N ALA A 176 0.02 -12.64 2.75
CA ALA A 176 0.10 -12.03 1.43
C ALA A 176 -1.23 -11.36 1.01
N GLY A 177 -2.37 -11.94 1.40
CA GLY A 177 -3.68 -11.31 1.21
C GLY A 177 -3.81 -9.99 1.96
N GLU A 178 -3.36 -9.94 3.22
CA GLU A 178 -3.42 -8.70 4.02
C GLU A 178 -2.45 -7.63 3.52
N LEU A 179 -1.25 -8.02 3.07
CA LEU A 179 -0.32 -7.09 2.41
C LEU A 179 -0.93 -6.47 1.14
N LEU A 180 -1.68 -7.24 0.36
CA LEU A 180 -2.41 -6.73 -0.80
C LEU A 180 -3.53 -5.77 -0.41
N ASP A 181 -4.27 -6.05 0.66
CA ASP A 181 -5.35 -5.17 1.13
C ASP A 181 -4.82 -3.83 1.64
N ILE A 182 -3.71 -3.84 2.38
CA ILE A 182 -3.01 -2.62 2.81
C ILE A 182 -2.55 -1.82 1.59
N ALA A 183 -1.85 -2.47 0.64
CA ALA A 183 -1.39 -1.81 -0.59
C ALA A 183 -2.57 -1.22 -1.39
N GLN A 184 -3.67 -1.96 -1.53
CA GLN A 184 -4.88 -1.53 -2.23
C GLN A 184 -5.48 -0.25 -1.61
N CYS A 185 -5.49 -0.15 -0.28
CA CYS A 185 -5.94 1.05 0.43
C CYS A 185 -5.07 2.26 0.08
N CYS A 186 -3.74 2.10 0.10
CA CYS A 186 -2.81 3.18 -0.26
C CYS A 186 -2.97 3.61 -1.72
N PHE A 187 -2.99 2.66 -2.66
CA PHE A 187 -3.13 2.96 -4.10
C PHE A 187 -4.43 3.73 -4.37
N THR A 188 -5.54 3.27 -3.80
CA THR A 188 -6.84 3.92 -3.97
C THR A 188 -6.80 5.36 -3.45
N MET A 189 -6.24 5.58 -2.28
CA MET A 189 -6.19 6.92 -1.69
C MET A 189 -5.24 7.85 -2.46
N MET A 190 -4.09 7.36 -2.95
CA MET A 190 -3.21 8.16 -3.82
C MET A 190 -3.93 8.64 -5.08
N TYR A 191 -4.72 7.77 -5.74
CA TYR A 191 -5.53 8.20 -6.89
C TYR A 191 -6.60 9.23 -6.50
N ILE A 192 -7.24 9.08 -5.33
CA ILE A 192 -8.26 10.02 -4.86
C ILE A 192 -7.65 11.39 -4.56
N LEU A 193 -6.49 11.43 -3.89
CA LEU A 193 -5.78 12.68 -3.60
C LEU A 193 -5.28 13.35 -4.89
N ALA A 194 -4.77 12.57 -5.84
CA ALA A 194 -4.34 13.08 -7.12
C ALA A 194 -5.49 13.74 -7.90
N GLU A 195 -6.67 13.12 -7.93
CA GLU A 195 -7.85 13.74 -8.53
C GLU A 195 -8.35 14.95 -7.74
N LYS A 196 -8.37 14.84 -6.41
CA LYS A 196 -8.95 15.87 -5.56
C LYS A 196 -8.10 17.13 -5.49
N TYR A 197 -6.77 17.02 -5.56
CA TYR A 197 -5.84 18.15 -5.34
C TYR A 197 -4.85 18.35 -6.49
N ASP A 198 -5.09 17.72 -7.66
CA ASP A 198 -4.24 17.81 -8.85
C ASP A 198 -2.77 17.41 -8.58
N VAL A 199 -2.57 16.35 -7.78
CA VAL A 199 -1.23 15.84 -7.47
C VAL A 199 -0.66 15.11 -8.68
N ASP A 200 0.52 15.52 -9.12
CA ASP A 200 1.29 14.80 -10.14
C ASP A 200 1.83 13.48 -9.58
N ILE A 201 1.09 12.39 -9.85
CA ILE A 201 1.45 11.02 -9.46
C ILE A 201 2.80 10.60 -10.04
N GLU A 202 3.10 10.99 -11.29
CA GLU A 202 4.32 10.56 -11.95
C GLU A 202 5.53 11.18 -11.25
N ASN A 203 5.49 12.49 -11.00
CA ASN A 203 6.52 13.16 -10.21
C ASN A 203 6.63 12.59 -8.79
N LEU A 204 5.49 12.29 -8.13
CA LEU A 204 5.47 11.67 -6.80
C LEU A 204 6.23 10.32 -6.78
N ILE A 205 5.96 9.45 -7.75
CA ILE A 205 6.66 8.16 -7.90
C ILE A 205 8.15 8.38 -8.18
N GLN A 206 8.52 9.32 -9.06
CA GLN A 206 9.92 9.61 -9.36
C GLN A 206 10.70 10.08 -8.14
N VAL A 207 10.12 11.01 -7.35
CA VAL A 207 10.71 11.48 -6.09
C VAL A 207 10.87 10.33 -5.10
N HIS A 208 9.87 9.47 -4.97
CA HIS A 208 9.93 8.31 -4.09
C HIS A 208 11.00 7.29 -4.53
N ILE A 209 11.09 6.96 -5.82
CA ILE A 209 12.14 6.08 -6.36
C ILE A 209 13.53 6.70 -6.12
N ALA A 210 13.70 8.00 -6.34
CA ALA A 210 14.96 8.69 -6.06
C ALA A 210 15.35 8.58 -4.58
N LYS A 211 14.39 8.78 -3.65
CA LYS A 211 14.59 8.57 -2.21
C LYS A 211 15.06 7.15 -1.90
N LEU A 212 14.45 6.13 -2.50
CA LEU A 212 14.82 4.72 -2.31
C LEU A 212 16.23 4.40 -2.86
N LYS A 213 16.62 5.01 -3.99
CA LYS A 213 17.98 4.91 -4.54
C LYS A 213 19.02 5.50 -3.60
N VAL A 214 18.76 6.68 -3.04
CA VAL A 214 19.65 7.33 -2.06
C VAL A 214 19.80 6.47 -0.80
N ARG A 215 18.72 5.82 -0.33
CA ARG A 215 18.76 4.88 0.80
C ARG A 215 19.45 3.54 0.47
N GLY A 216 19.81 3.31 -0.79
CA GLY A 216 20.46 2.07 -1.24
C GLY A 216 19.54 0.86 -1.31
N TYR A 217 18.21 1.05 -1.26
CA TYR A 217 17.23 -0.04 -1.31
C TYR A 217 16.91 -0.48 -2.75
N PHE A 218 17.14 0.43 -3.70
CA PHE A 218 16.85 0.27 -5.11
C PHE A 218 18.07 0.72 -5.93
N VAL A 219 18.50 -0.06 -6.92
CA VAL A 219 19.65 0.25 -7.80
C VAL A 219 19.23 0.05 -9.23
#